data_AF-A0AAD8BVL2-F1
#
_entry.id   AF-A0AAD8BVL2-F1
#
_cell.length_a   1.000
_cell.length_b   1.000
_cell.length_c   1.000
_cell.angle_alpha   90.00
_cell.angle_beta   90.00
_cell.angle_gamma   90.00
#
_symmetry.space_group_name_H-M   'P 1'
#
loop_
_entity.id
_entity.type
_entity.pdbx_description
1 polymer ?
#
loop_
_entity_poly.entity_id
_entity_poly.type
_entity_poly.pdbx_seq_one_letter_code
_entity_poly.pdbx_strand_id
1 'polypeptide(L)'
;MGLPGRAGLGNAALERPCVHQGLMRATPSSHGETEKVFLYTYMRDQPIWQSLRFWNAAFFDAVQCERSRRPMPTNTDGNETVTDDKQFQENITFGQLGTFACNMRSFGLSKELCLEFLRKQSTIANLRKDQVKLLRDNIERFKEN
;
A
#
# COMPACT_ATOMS: atom_id res chain seq x y z
N MET A 1 51.90 -16.31 -1.40
CA MET A 1 50.69 -17.13 -1.21
C MET A 1 49.78 -16.38 -0.26
N GLY A 2 48.58 -15.92 -0.57
CA GLY A 2 47.64 -16.21 -1.65
C GLY A 2 46.24 -16.06 -1.05
N LEU A 3 45.70 -14.83 -1.11
CA LEU A 3 44.30 -14.33 -1.18
C LEU A 3 43.10 -15.10 -0.51
N PRO A 4 41.93 -14.43 -0.35
CA PRO A 4 41.18 -14.35 0.91
C PRO A 4 39.75 -14.94 0.84
N GLY A 5 39.00 -14.81 1.93
CA GLY A 5 37.56 -14.53 1.85
C GLY A 5 36.65 -15.52 2.59
N ARG A 6 35.79 -14.98 3.46
CA ARG A 6 34.34 -14.96 3.20
C ARG A 6 33.62 -14.09 4.22
N ALA A 7 33.10 -12.99 3.72
CA ALA A 7 31.94 -12.34 4.30
C ALA A 7 30.73 -13.29 4.19
N GLY A 8 29.97 -13.42 5.27
CA GLY A 8 28.59 -13.91 5.29
C GLY A 8 27.76 -12.83 6.00
N LEU A 9 26.93 -12.07 5.27
CA LEU A 9 25.51 -12.37 5.04
C LEU A 9 24.78 -12.54 6.39
N GLY A 10 23.88 -11.68 6.83
CA GLY A 10 23.32 -10.47 6.25
C GLY A 10 22.37 -9.89 7.29
N ASN A 11 22.23 -8.56 7.29
CA ASN A 11 21.12 -7.87 7.92
C ASN A 11 20.92 -6.55 7.18
N ALA A 12 20.50 -6.69 5.92
CA ALA A 12 19.97 -5.60 5.11
C ALA A 12 18.49 -5.91 4.87
N ALA A 13 17.67 -5.78 5.91
CA ALA A 13 16.23 -6.00 5.83
C ALA A 13 15.40 -5.04 6.71
N LEU A 14 16.02 -3.98 7.23
CA LEU A 14 15.33 -2.77 7.65
C LEU A 14 15.85 -1.64 6.76
N GLU A 15 15.02 -0.62 6.52
CA GLU A 15 15.12 0.33 5.40
C GLU A 15 14.56 -0.23 4.10
N ARG A 16 13.25 -0.52 4.06
CA ARG A 16 12.50 -0.41 2.80
C ARG A 16 12.26 1.11 2.60
N PRO A 17 12.90 1.78 1.63
CA PRO A 17 12.46 3.11 1.27
C PRO A 17 11.06 2.97 0.67
N CYS A 18 10.10 3.72 1.22
CA CYS A 18 8.85 4.00 0.53
C CYS A 18 9.19 4.39 -0.90
N VAL A 19 8.67 3.65 -1.88
CA VAL A 19 8.84 3.92 -3.31
C VAL A 19 8.11 5.22 -3.67
N HIS A 20 8.75 6.34 -3.34
CA HIS A 20 8.41 7.67 -3.84
C HIS A 20 9.40 8.11 -4.92
N GLN A 21 10.03 7.15 -5.61
CA GLN A 21 10.85 7.43 -6.78
C GLN A 21 9.92 7.77 -7.95
N GLY A 22 9.36 8.98 -7.90
CA GLY A 22 8.64 9.59 -8.98
C GLY A 22 9.57 9.69 -10.19
N LEU A 23 9.06 9.25 -11.34
CA LEU A 23 9.70 9.39 -12.64
C LEU A 23 9.83 10.88 -12.98
N MET A 24 10.91 11.53 -12.55
CA MET A 24 11.18 12.92 -12.86
C MET A 24 11.61 13.05 -14.32
N ARG A 25 10.82 13.77 -15.13
CA ARG A 25 11.23 14.20 -16.47
C ARG A 25 11.84 15.59 -16.33
N ALA A 26 13.16 15.70 -16.50
CA ALA A 26 13.82 17.01 -16.56
C ALA A 26 13.56 17.64 -17.93
N THR A 27 12.87 18.78 -17.96
CA THR A 27 12.78 19.65 -19.15
C THR A 27 13.83 20.74 -19.02
N PRO A 28 14.68 20.97 -20.03
CA PRO A 28 15.68 22.04 -19.97
C PRO A 28 15.00 23.41 -20.18
N SER A 29 15.00 24.25 -19.14
CA SER A 29 14.63 25.66 -19.20
C SER A 29 15.89 26.53 -19.40
N SER A 30 15.76 27.60 -20.20
CA SER A 30 16.87 28.44 -20.69
C SER A 30 17.47 29.41 -19.64
N HIS A 31 17.09 29.27 -18.38
CA HIS A 31 17.73 29.91 -17.22
C HIS A 31 18.05 28.80 -16.21
N GLY A 32 19.26 28.78 -15.68
CA GLY A 32 19.94 27.65 -15.03
C GLY A 32 19.35 27.08 -13.74
N GLU A 33 18.04 27.15 -13.53
CA GLU A 33 17.33 26.43 -12.47
C GLU A 33 16.31 25.47 -13.12
N THR A 34 16.67 24.19 -13.19
CA THR A 34 15.73 23.12 -13.53
C THR A 34 14.70 22.98 -12.42
N GLU A 35 13.47 23.41 -12.70
CA GLU A 35 12.33 23.18 -11.82
C GLU A 35 12.04 21.67 -11.75
N LYS A 36 12.20 21.09 -10.56
CA LYS A 36 11.88 19.67 -10.32
C LYS A 36 10.37 19.52 -10.18
N VAL A 37 9.70 19.18 -11.28
CA VAL A 37 8.28 18.83 -11.24
C VAL A 37 8.13 17.35 -10.95
N PHE A 38 7.37 17.01 -9.90
CA PHE A 38 7.07 15.62 -9.54
C PHE A 38 6.03 15.04 -10.51
N LEU A 39 6.19 13.79 -10.93
CA LEU A 39 5.23 13.10 -11.82
C LEU A 39 3.80 13.12 -11.25
N TYR A 40 3.68 13.04 -9.93
CA TYR A 40 2.41 13.14 -9.20
C TYR A 40 1.58 14.38 -9.60
N THR A 41 2.23 15.52 -9.88
CA THR A 41 1.56 16.76 -10.30
C THR A 41 0.71 16.55 -11.55
N TYR A 42 1.16 15.70 -12.48
CA TYR A 42 0.42 15.39 -13.72
C TYR A 42 -0.45 14.14 -13.59
N MET A 43 -0.11 13.23 -12.68
CA MET A 43 -0.86 12.00 -12.49
C MET A 43 -2.17 12.27 -11.75
N ARG A 44 -2.20 13.14 -10.74
CA ARG A 44 -3.38 13.32 -9.89
C ARG A 44 -4.67 13.68 -10.65
N ASP A 45 -4.55 14.37 -11.78
CA ASP A 45 -5.69 14.84 -12.58
C ASP A 45 -6.19 13.82 -13.60
N GLN A 46 -5.56 12.64 -13.70
CA GLN A 46 -6.00 11.63 -14.65
C GLN A 46 -7.34 11.02 -14.21
N PRO A 47 -8.33 10.91 -15.12
CA PRO A 47 -9.67 10.39 -14.79
C PRO A 47 -9.67 8.97 -14.23
N ILE A 48 -8.65 8.17 -14.55
CA ILE A 48 -8.51 6.80 -14.07
C ILE A 48 -8.45 6.71 -12.54
N TRP A 49 -7.89 7.73 -11.87
CA TRP A 49 -7.83 7.75 -10.41
C TRP A 49 -9.18 8.04 -9.77
N GLN A 50 -10.14 8.62 -10.50
CA GLN A 50 -11.51 8.80 -9.99
C GLN A 50 -12.34 7.50 -10.10
N SER A 51 -11.79 6.44 -10.71
CA SER A 51 -12.50 5.18 -10.93
C SER A 51 -12.35 4.22 -9.75
N LEU A 52 -13.45 3.93 -9.05
CA LEU A 52 -13.49 2.85 -8.06
C LEU A 52 -13.12 1.48 -8.65
N ARG A 53 -13.38 1.25 -9.95
CA ARG A 53 -13.00 0.00 -10.61
C ARG A 53 -11.48 -0.18 -10.62
N PHE A 54 -10.74 0.91 -10.86
CA PHE A 54 -9.28 0.89 -10.81
C PHE A 54 -8.81 0.57 -9.39
N TRP A 55 -9.30 1.28 -8.37
CA TRP A 55 -8.88 1.06 -6.98
C TRP A 55 -9.22 -0.34 -6.47
N ASN A 56 -10.37 -0.89 -6.84
CA ASN A 56 -10.73 -2.27 -6.50
C ASN A 56 -9.76 -3.28 -7.13
N ALA A 57 -9.39 -3.10 -8.40
CA ALA A 57 -8.46 -3.99 -9.09
C ALA A 57 -7.05 -3.89 -8.52
N ALA A 58 -6.55 -2.68 -8.30
CA ALA A 58 -5.24 -2.43 -7.71
C ALA A 58 -5.15 -2.95 -6.27
N PHE A 59 -6.21 -2.79 -5.47
CA PHE A 59 -6.28 -3.31 -4.10
C PHE A 59 -6.27 -4.84 -4.08
N PHE A 60 -7.08 -5.47 -4.95
CA PHE A 60 -7.09 -6.93 -5.07
C PHE A 60 -5.70 -7.45 -5.42
N ASP A 61 -5.04 -6.88 -6.43
CA ASP A 61 -3.68 -7.26 -6.81
C ASP A 61 -2.68 -7.10 -5.66
N ALA A 62 -2.73 -5.98 -4.93
CA ALA A 62 -1.86 -5.72 -3.79
C ALA A 62 -2.04 -6.76 -2.66
N VAL A 63 -3.28 -7.06 -2.29
CA VAL A 63 -3.59 -8.07 -1.27
C VAL A 63 -3.12 -9.46 -1.71
N GLN A 64 -3.36 -9.83 -2.97
CA GLN A 64 -2.95 -11.13 -3.50
C GLN A 64 -1.42 -11.26 -3.60
N CYS A 65 -0.72 -10.20 -4.00
CA CYS A 65 0.73 -10.14 -3.99
C CYS A 65 1.31 -10.35 -2.59
N GLU A 66 0.70 -9.75 -1.56
CA GLU A 66 1.15 -9.89 -0.17
C GLU A 66 0.88 -11.31 0.35
N ARG A 67 -0.29 -11.87 0.06
CA ARG A 67 -0.64 -13.27 0.39
C ARG A 67 0.33 -14.28 -0.21
N SER A 68 0.75 -14.05 -1.45
CA SER A 68 1.65 -14.93 -2.20
C SER A 68 3.08 -14.95 -1.64
N ARG A 69 3.45 -13.94 -0.83
CA ARG A 69 4.77 -13.85 -0.19
C ARG A 69 4.88 -14.68 1.09
N ARG A 70 3.79 -15.28 1.57
CA ARG A 70 3.83 -16.13 2.75
C ARG A 70 4.52 -17.46 2.40
N PRO A 71 5.56 -17.87 3.15
CA PRO A 71 6.12 -19.21 3.05
C PRO A 71 5.03 -20.26 3.38
N MET A 72 4.98 -21.36 2.62
CA MET A 72 4.02 -22.43 2.83
C MET A 72 4.18 -23.03 4.24
N PRO A 73 3.10 -23.22 5.03
CA PRO A 73 3.22 -23.74 6.38
C PRO A 73 3.77 -25.17 6.34
N THR A 74 4.89 -25.41 7.02
CA THR A 74 5.41 -26.73 7.33
C THR A 74 4.56 -27.34 8.42
N ASN A 75 3.63 -28.22 8.04
CA ASN A 75 2.85 -29.17 8.83
C ASN A 75 3.01 -29.09 10.36
N THR A 76 2.16 -28.31 11.02
CA THR A 76 1.88 -28.43 12.46
C THR A 76 0.36 -28.30 12.64
N ASP A 77 -0.20 -29.15 13.48
CA ASP A 77 -1.62 -29.31 13.88
C ASP A 77 -2.69 -28.33 13.30
N GLY A 78 -3.59 -28.91 12.50
CA GLY A 78 -4.51 -28.20 11.58
C GLY A 78 -5.59 -27.28 12.17
N ASN A 79 -5.65 -27.06 13.49
CA ASN A 79 -6.65 -26.16 14.10
C ASN A 79 -6.04 -24.79 14.50
N GLU A 80 -4.79 -24.78 14.96
CA GLU A 80 -4.07 -23.54 15.26
C GLU A 80 -3.67 -22.81 13.98
N THR A 81 -3.30 -23.56 12.94
CA THR A 81 -2.98 -23.02 11.61
C THR A 81 -4.15 -22.28 10.98
N VAL A 82 -5.40 -22.74 11.15
CA VAL A 82 -6.58 -22.09 10.54
C VAL A 82 -6.89 -20.74 11.18
N THR A 83 -6.68 -20.62 12.50
CA THR A 83 -6.89 -19.36 13.21
C THR A 83 -5.78 -18.35 12.92
N ASP A 84 -4.53 -18.82 12.88
CA ASP A 84 -3.38 -18.01 12.46
C ASP A 84 -3.55 -17.52 11.01
N ASP A 85 -3.97 -18.40 10.10
CA ASP A 85 -4.25 -18.06 8.71
C ASP A 85 -5.30 -16.96 8.62
N LYS A 86 -6.43 -17.08 9.33
CA LYS A 86 -7.48 -16.08 9.30
C LYS A 86 -6.99 -14.73 9.83
N GLN A 87 -6.30 -14.70 10.96
CA GLN A 87 -5.74 -13.46 11.52
C GLN A 87 -4.71 -12.82 10.57
N PHE A 88 -3.88 -13.63 9.93
CA PHE A 88 -2.92 -13.17 8.93
C PHE A 88 -3.63 -12.52 7.73
N GLN A 89 -4.69 -13.15 7.21
CA GLN A 89 -5.49 -12.59 6.12
C GLN A 89 -6.17 -11.27 6.49
N GLU A 90 -6.70 -11.17 7.71
CA GLU A 90 -7.27 -9.93 8.25
C GLU A 90 -6.21 -8.82 8.34
N ASN A 91 -5.01 -9.14 8.82
CA ASN A 91 -3.92 -8.18 8.98
C ASN A 91 -3.40 -7.64 7.65
N ILE A 92 -3.23 -8.50 6.64
CA ILE A 92 -2.89 -8.07 5.27
C ILE A 92 -3.93 -7.08 4.77
N THR A 93 -5.20 -7.46 4.85
CA THR A 93 -6.29 -6.64 4.31
C THR A 93 -6.35 -5.29 5.05
N PHE A 94 -6.24 -5.29 6.38
CA PHE A 94 -6.23 -4.08 7.19
C PHE A 94 -5.07 -3.15 6.80
N GLY A 95 -3.85 -3.68 6.67
CA GLY A 95 -2.67 -2.92 6.27
C GLY A 95 -2.84 -2.29 4.89
N GLN A 96 -3.25 -3.08 3.89
CA GLN A 96 -3.48 -2.58 2.54
C GLN A 96 -4.60 -1.54 2.49
N LEU A 97 -5.68 -1.70 3.25
CA LEU A 97 -6.75 -0.71 3.30
C LEU A 97 -6.28 0.62 3.87
N GLY A 98 -5.41 0.61 4.88
CA GLY A 98 -4.77 1.82 5.40
C GLY A 98 -3.93 2.53 4.33
N THR A 99 -3.10 1.78 3.60
CA THR A 99 -2.29 2.34 2.51
C THR A 99 -3.15 2.90 1.39
N PHE A 100 -4.18 2.18 0.95
CA PHE A 100 -5.07 2.62 -0.13
C PHE A 100 -5.92 3.82 0.28
N ALA A 101 -6.40 3.88 1.52
CA ALA A 101 -7.11 5.04 2.04
C ALA A 101 -6.25 6.31 1.97
N CYS A 102 -5.00 6.24 2.43
CA CYS A 102 -4.04 7.34 2.32
C CYS A 102 -3.80 7.73 0.85
N ASN A 103 -3.53 6.75 -0.01
CA ASN A 103 -3.26 7.00 -1.42
C ASN A 103 -4.45 7.68 -2.12
N MET A 104 -5.67 7.15 -1.93
CA MET A 104 -6.88 7.73 -2.52
C MET A 104 -7.08 9.19 -2.09
N ARG A 105 -6.82 9.51 -0.82
CA ARG A 105 -6.88 10.90 -0.33
C ARG A 105 -5.80 11.78 -0.95
N SER A 106 -4.57 11.27 -1.08
CA SER A 106 -3.50 11.99 -1.77
C SER A 106 -3.85 12.26 -3.23
N PHE A 107 -4.48 11.32 -3.94
CA PHE A 107 -4.95 11.52 -5.32
C PHE A 107 -6.21 12.42 -5.42
N GLY A 108 -6.67 13.01 -4.32
CA GLY A 108 -7.76 13.98 -4.30
C GLY A 108 -9.15 13.37 -4.40
N LEU A 109 -9.32 12.08 -4.09
CA LEU A 109 -10.65 11.47 -4.06
C LEU A 109 -11.44 11.99 -2.85
N SER A 110 -12.75 12.13 -3.05
CA SER A 110 -13.65 12.60 -2.01
C SER A 110 -13.65 11.67 -0.80
N LYS A 111 -13.93 12.24 0.37
CA LYS A 111 -14.03 11.48 1.62
C LYS A 111 -15.06 10.36 1.48
N GLU A 112 -16.19 10.67 0.85
CA GLU A 112 -17.30 9.74 0.62
C GLU A 112 -16.86 8.52 -0.20
N LEU A 113 -16.14 8.74 -1.31
CA LEU A 113 -15.63 7.64 -2.15
C LEU A 113 -14.64 6.75 -1.38
N CYS A 114 -13.75 7.36 -0.59
CA CYS A 114 -12.80 6.61 0.23
C CYS A 114 -13.52 5.78 1.31
N LEU A 115 -14.54 6.35 1.97
CA LEU A 115 -15.35 5.65 2.97
C LEU A 115 -16.22 4.54 2.36
N GLU A 116 -16.73 4.74 1.15
CA GLU A 116 -17.50 3.72 0.43
C GLU A 116 -16.61 2.53 0.05
N PHE A 117 -15.43 2.81 -0.49
CA PHE A 117 -14.40 1.81 -0.77
C PHE A 117 -14.05 1.01 0.48
N LEU A 118 -13.67 1.69 1.57
CA LEU A 118 -13.35 1.04 2.85
C LEU A 118 -14.50 0.16 3.36
N ARG A 119 -15.75 0.66 3.29
CA ARG A 119 -16.91 -0.10 3.75
C ARG A 119 -17.02 -1.42 3.00
N LYS A 120 -16.97 -1.38 1.66
CA LYS A 120 -17.10 -2.55 0.80
C LYS A 120 -15.99 -3.58 1.09
N GLN A 121 -14.74 -3.13 1.12
CA GLN A 121 -13.61 -4.03 1.33
C GLN A 121 -13.56 -4.61 2.75
N SER A 122 -13.92 -3.81 3.76
CA SER A 122 -14.01 -4.29 5.15
C SER A 122 -15.08 -5.36 5.31
N THR A 123 -16.23 -5.22 4.64
CA THR A 123 -17.29 -6.24 4.64
C THR A 123 -16.83 -7.52 3.94
N ILE A 124 -16.18 -7.40 2.78
CA ILE A 124 -15.68 -8.57 2.01
C ILE A 124 -14.64 -9.36 2.82
N ALA A 125 -13.75 -8.66 3.51
CA ALA A 125 -12.71 -9.28 4.34
C ALA A 125 -13.17 -9.62 5.77
N ASN A 126 -14.42 -9.32 6.11
CA ASN A 126 -15.00 -9.54 7.44
C ASN A 126 -14.15 -8.95 8.59
N LEU A 127 -13.63 -7.73 8.38
CA LEU A 127 -12.80 -7.05 9.37
C LEU A 127 -13.58 -6.70 10.64
N ARG A 128 -12.86 -6.68 11.76
CA ARG A 128 -13.45 -6.35 13.07
C ARG A 128 -13.85 -4.88 13.14
N LYS A 129 -14.90 -4.58 13.91
CA LYS A 129 -15.50 -3.24 13.98
C LYS A 129 -14.53 -2.17 14.48
N ASP A 130 -13.64 -2.53 15.39
CA ASP A 130 -12.56 -1.70 15.90
C ASP A 130 -11.54 -1.36 14.81
N GLN A 131 -11.10 -2.34 14.02
CA GLN A 131 -10.23 -2.11 12.87
C GLN A 131 -10.88 -1.18 11.83
N VAL A 132 -12.15 -1.41 11.51
CA VAL A 132 -12.89 -0.54 10.58
C VAL A 132 -12.99 0.89 11.12
N LYS A 133 -13.21 1.04 12.44
CA LYS A 133 -13.24 2.36 13.09
C LYS A 133 -11.89 3.08 12.95
N LEU A 134 -10.78 2.39 13.23
CA LEU A 134 -9.44 2.96 13.08
C LEU A 134 -9.15 3.45 11.65
N LEU A 135 -9.55 2.67 10.64
CA LEU A 135 -9.40 3.07 9.23
C LEU A 135 -10.27 4.27 8.87
N ARG A 136 -11.51 4.34 9.38
CA ARG A 136 -12.38 5.50 9.16
C ARG A 136 -11.80 6.75 9.79
N ASP A 137 -11.42 6.68 11.06
CA ASP A 137 -10.84 7.80 11.81
C ASP A 137 -9.58 8.34 11.10
N ASN A 138 -8.79 7.46 10.47
CA ASN A 138 -7.64 7.87 9.65
C ASN A 138 -8.03 8.73 8.44
N ILE A 139 -9.09 8.35 7.71
CA ILE A 139 -9.61 9.15 6.59
C ILE A 139 -10.15 10.49 7.08
N GLU A 140 -10.83 10.52 8.23
CA GLU A 140 -11.44 11.75 8.76
C GLU A 140 -10.40 12.78 9.21
N ARG A 141 -9.20 12.32 9.61
CA ARG A 141 -8.08 13.17 10.01
C ARG A 141 -7.35 13.82 8.84
N PHE A 142 -7.53 13.35 7.60
CA PHE A 142 -6.96 13.97 6.41
C PHE A 142 -7.67 15.30 6.11
N LYS A 143 -7.10 16.40 6.60
CA LYS A 143 -7.55 17.76 6.31
C LYS A 143 -7.40 18.08 4.82
N GLU A 144 -8.46 18.64 4.26
CA GLU A 144 -8.51 19.23 2.92
C GLU A 144 -7.65 20.50 2.98
N ASN A 145 -6.52 20.52 2.26
CA ASN A 145 -5.65 21.70 2.15
C ASN A 145 -6.08 22.55 0.96
#